data_AF-A0A0G1SQY4-F1
#
_entry.id   AF-A0A0G1SQY4-F1
#
_cell.length_a   1.000
_cell.length_b   1.000
_cell.length_c   1.000
_cell.angle_alpha   90.00
_cell.angle_beta   90.00
_cell.angle_gamma   90.00
#
_symmetry.space_group_name_H-M   'P 1'
#
loop_
_entity.id
_entity.type
_entity.pdbx_description
1 polymer ?
#
loop_
_entity_poly.entity_id
_entity_poly.type
_entity_poly.pdbx_seq_one_letter_code
_entity_poly.pdbx_strand_id
1 'polypeptide(L)'
;MKKYILALFILAIAAVPFYGFAIETTSSVTESMPPYKDCWYGNPIILRQGMKSEEVKYLQTTLSQNSAIYPEGVVTGYFGPLTNKAVIKLQEKYGFPQTGVIDDSVRNMVFPCMTVRVTNPNGGETFKVRDTMTISYEIQMPAYEILQPGQPQPMIQQISQEKIEKMTLTYPNQIVRPMPQVLSVDLVETGLALTKCVQVQCPQAPCPPQKCISEGSRVIFHIRNISLSEKGNSGSFTWTIPGSIPESSNYKIRISSGKPYIELNPGGSSILPSWYVFDESDAGFSILGGQLPTPSITPLPLDQDIAQLRAEISSMMKKLQEMMDRLNKLINR
;
A
#
# COMPACT_ATOMS: atom_id res chain seq x y z
N MET A 1 -43.50 -57.55 -58.04
CA MET A 1 -43.14 -57.01 -59.37
C MET A 1 -41.97 -56.04 -59.21
N LYS A 2 -40.85 -56.35 -59.91
CA LYS A 2 -39.70 -55.50 -60.37
C LYS A 2 -39.10 -54.48 -59.38
N LYS A 3 -37.91 -54.64 -58.77
CA LYS A 3 -36.49 -54.73 -59.25
C LYS A 3 -36.00 -53.52 -60.09
N TYR A 4 -34.77 -53.06 -59.76
CA TYR A 4 -33.75 -52.23 -60.47
C TYR A 4 -33.33 -51.00 -59.64
N ILE A 5 -32.06 -50.56 -59.47
CA ILE A 5 -30.70 -51.06 -59.70
C ILE A 5 -29.71 -49.98 -59.13
N LEU A 6 -28.46 -50.36 -58.79
CA LEU A 6 -27.23 -49.53 -58.60
C LEU A 6 -27.17 -48.56 -57.38
N ALA A 7 -26.05 -48.38 -56.67
CA ALA A 7 -24.64 -48.69 -56.95
C ALA A 7 -23.85 -48.91 -55.64
N LEU A 8 -23.00 -49.93 -55.64
CA LEU A 8 -21.86 -50.07 -54.74
C LEU A 8 -20.77 -49.09 -55.17
N PHE A 9 -20.42 -48.14 -54.32
CA PHE A 9 -19.11 -47.49 -54.34
C PHE A 9 -18.45 -47.72 -52.98
N ILE A 10 -17.48 -48.63 -53.01
CA ILE A 10 -16.51 -48.84 -51.94
C ILE A 10 -15.59 -47.63 -51.97
N LEU A 11 -15.66 -46.76 -50.96
CA LEU A 11 -14.57 -45.85 -50.65
C LEU A 11 -13.99 -46.26 -49.30
N ALA A 12 -12.78 -46.80 -49.35
CA ALA A 12 -11.95 -47.05 -48.19
C ALA A 12 -11.62 -45.72 -47.51
N ILE A 13 -12.28 -45.42 -46.38
CA ILE A 13 -11.78 -44.40 -45.47
C ILE A 13 -10.70 -45.09 -44.63
N ALA A 14 -9.45 -44.75 -44.92
CA ALA A 14 -8.31 -45.12 -44.09
C ALA A 14 -8.60 -44.71 -42.64
N ALA A 15 -8.53 -45.68 -41.73
CA ALA A 15 -8.52 -45.42 -40.30
C ALA A 15 -7.24 -44.64 -39.98
N VAL A 16 -7.37 -43.32 -39.80
CA VAL A 16 -6.32 -42.51 -39.19
C VAL A 16 -6.45 -42.75 -37.68
N PRO A 17 -5.43 -43.30 -37.00
CA PRO A 17 -5.50 -43.46 -35.55
C PRO A 17 -5.60 -42.07 -34.93
N PHE A 18 -6.75 -41.82 -34.32
CA PHE A 18 -6.99 -40.65 -33.48
C PHE A 18 -6.09 -40.84 -32.25
N TYR A 19 -4.90 -40.24 -32.27
CA TYR A 19 -4.12 -40.07 -31.06
C TYR A 19 -4.93 -39.16 -30.14
N GLY A 20 -5.63 -39.78 -29.18
CA GLY A 20 -6.22 -39.08 -28.05
C GLY A 20 -5.09 -38.42 -27.29
N PHE A 21 -4.83 -37.15 -27.59
CA PHE A 21 -4.06 -36.27 -26.71
C PHE A 21 -4.96 -36.01 -25.50
N ALA A 22 -4.71 -36.75 -24.41
CA ALA A 22 -5.20 -36.32 -23.11
C ALA A 22 -4.60 -34.93 -22.85
N ILE A 23 -5.45 -33.91 -22.89
CA ILE A 23 -5.08 -32.61 -22.34
C ILE A 23 -5.14 -32.78 -20.83
N GLU A 24 -4.03 -33.23 -20.25
CA GLU A 24 -3.80 -33.03 -18.83
C GLU A 24 -3.64 -31.53 -18.62
N THR A 25 -4.71 -30.85 -18.21
CA THR A 25 -4.61 -29.56 -17.52
C THR A 25 -3.94 -29.82 -16.18
N THR A 26 -2.63 -30.01 -16.22
CA THR A 26 -1.76 -29.83 -15.06
C THR A 26 -1.66 -28.33 -14.84
N SER A 27 -2.55 -27.81 -14.01
CA SER A 27 -2.36 -26.53 -13.33
C SER A 27 -1.15 -26.66 -12.39
N SER A 28 0.05 -26.66 -12.97
CA SER A 28 1.29 -26.48 -12.25
C SER A 28 1.65 -25.01 -12.34
N VAL A 29 1.13 -24.23 -11.39
CA VAL A 29 1.76 -22.96 -11.01
C VAL A 29 3.07 -23.34 -10.31
N THR A 30 4.06 -23.73 -11.11
CA THR A 30 5.45 -23.78 -10.72
C THR A 30 6.15 -22.68 -11.49
N GLU A 31 6.06 -21.46 -10.96
CA GLU A 31 7.04 -20.44 -11.27
C GLU A 31 7.64 -19.99 -9.93
N SER A 32 8.86 -20.46 -9.69
CA SER A 32 9.75 -19.92 -8.68
C SER A 32 9.80 -18.40 -8.80
N MET A 33 9.50 -17.70 -7.71
CA MET A 33 9.64 -16.26 -7.58
C MET A 33 10.99 -15.81 -8.20
N PRO A 34 11.00 -14.88 -9.17
CA PRO A 34 12.22 -14.48 -9.86
C PRO A 34 13.24 -13.89 -8.87
N PRO A 35 14.55 -14.12 -9.08
CA PRO A 35 15.59 -13.68 -8.16
C PRO A 35 15.66 -12.15 -8.12
N TYR A 36 15.30 -11.57 -6.97
CA TYR A 36 15.53 -10.20 -6.48
C TYR A 36 15.14 -9.00 -7.38
N LYS A 37 14.65 -9.21 -8.61
CA LYS A 37 14.52 -8.14 -9.59
C LYS A 37 13.41 -7.12 -9.26
N ASP A 38 12.42 -7.49 -8.45
CA ASP A 38 11.28 -6.62 -8.10
C ASP A 38 11.12 -6.37 -6.59
N CYS A 39 12.13 -6.70 -5.79
CA CYS A 39 12.22 -6.26 -4.40
C CYS A 39 12.50 -4.76 -4.35
N TRP A 40 11.44 -3.95 -4.30
CA TRP A 40 11.49 -2.47 -4.41
C TRP A 40 12.47 -1.77 -3.45
N TYR A 41 12.82 -2.43 -2.35
CA TYR A 41 13.90 -2.03 -1.44
C TYR A 41 15.29 -2.32 -2.05
N GLY A 42 15.53 -1.77 -3.26
CA GLY A 42 16.76 -1.93 -4.03
C GLY A 42 18.00 -1.57 -3.21
N ASN A 43 18.99 -2.45 -3.30
CA ASN A 43 20.25 -2.50 -2.55
C ASN A 43 20.12 -2.58 -1.01
N PRO A 44 20.92 -3.46 -0.36
CA PRO A 44 20.96 -3.54 1.10
C PRO A 44 21.46 -2.20 1.68
N ILE A 45 20.57 -1.50 2.39
CA ILE A 45 20.90 -0.29 3.14
C ILE A 45 20.84 -0.64 4.63
N ILE A 46 22.00 -0.61 5.28
CA ILE A 46 22.11 -0.76 6.73
C ILE A 46 21.62 0.53 7.39
N LEU A 47 20.56 0.46 8.20
CA LEU A 47 20.05 1.61 8.96
C LEU A 47 20.55 1.57 10.41
N ARG A 48 21.07 2.69 10.90
CA ARG A 48 21.59 2.83 12.26
C ARG A 48 21.37 4.23 12.80
N GLN A 49 21.53 4.36 14.11
CA GLN A 49 21.40 5.64 14.81
C GLN A 49 22.29 6.73 14.18
N GLY A 50 21.74 7.95 14.08
CA GLY A 50 22.38 9.12 13.48
C GLY A 50 22.06 9.31 12.00
N MET A 51 21.49 8.31 11.32
CA MET A 51 21.09 8.44 9.91
C MET A 51 19.82 9.28 9.76
N LYS A 52 19.71 10.00 8.66
CA LYS A 52 18.49 10.71 8.25
C LYS A 52 18.18 10.39 6.79
N SER A 53 17.05 9.76 6.53
CA SER A 53 16.62 9.39 5.17
C SER A 53 15.13 9.05 5.11
N GLU A 54 14.59 8.87 3.92
CA GLU A 54 13.22 8.39 3.74
C GLU A 54 13.06 6.95 4.24
N GLU A 55 14.08 6.10 4.09
CA GLU A 55 14.09 4.72 4.62
C GLU A 55 13.92 4.67 6.14
N VAL A 56 14.53 5.62 6.84
CA VAL A 56 14.33 5.78 8.29
C VAL A 56 12.88 6.19 8.58
N LYS A 57 12.28 7.05 7.75
CA LYS A 57 10.88 7.46 7.89
C LYS A 57 9.94 6.26 7.71
N TYR A 58 10.24 5.37 6.78
CA TYR A 58 9.51 4.11 6.59
C TYR A 58 9.68 3.18 7.77
N LEU A 59 10.90 2.99 8.25
CA LEU A 59 11.17 2.19 9.43
C LEU A 59 10.33 2.67 10.61
N GLN A 60 10.35 3.98 10.89
CA GLN A 60 9.57 4.58 11.98
C GLN A 60 8.07 4.39 11.76
N THR A 61 7.59 4.57 10.54
CA THR A 61 6.17 4.36 10.18
C THR A 61 5.76 2.91 10.43
N THR A 62 6.56 1.94 10.00
CA THR A 62 6.29 0.51 10.22
C THR A 62 6.32 0.16 11.70
N LEU A 63 7.37 0.58 12.42
CA LEU A 63 7.51 0.33 13.86
C LEU A 63 6.36 0.94 14.68
N SER A 64 5.88 2.13 14.32
CA SER A 64 4.80 2.83 15.01
C SER A 64 3.45 2.10 14.97
N GLN A 65 3.29 1.12 14.07
CA GLN A 65 2.09 0.28 14.01
C GLN A 65 1.97 -0.63 15.23
N ASN A 66 3.07 -0.86 15.96
CA ASN A 66 3.10 -1.67 17.16
C ASN A 66 3.59 -0.85 18.35
N SER A 67 2.67 -0.36 19.17
CA SER A 67 2.97 0.46 20.35
C SER A 67 3.78 -0.28 21.43
N ALA A 68 3.79 -1.61 21.45
CA ALA A 68 4.67 -2.35 22.36
C ALA A 68 6.16 -2.21 21.96
N ILE A 69 6.43 -2.11 20.66
CA ILE A 69 7.78 -1.93 20.10
C ILE A 69 8.16 -0.45 20.09
N TYR A 70 7.32 0.42 19.50
CA TYR A 70 7.60 1.85 19.34
C TYR A 70 6.47 2.72 19.88
N PRO A 71 6.31 2.83 21.21
CA PRO A 71 5.21 3.56 21.84
C PRO A 71 5.21 5.05 21.53
N GLU A 72 6.39 5.64 21.30
CA GLU A 72 6.52 7.06 20.99
C GLU A 72 5.97 7.39 19.59
N GLY A 73 6.02 6.43 18.65
CA GLY A 73 5.41 6.56 17.32
C GLY A 73 5.90 7.76 16.49
N VAL A 74 7.04 8.35 16.82
CA VAL A 74 7.52 9.58 16.18
C VAL A 74 8.18 9.26 14.85
N VAL A 75 7.65 9.84 13.77
CA VAL A 75 8.14 9.67 12.40
C VAL A 75 8.78 10.98 11.92
N THR A 76 10.11 11.09 12.02
CA THR A 76 10.87 12.29 11.63
C THR A 76 11.77 12.07 10.42
N GLY A 77 11.99 10.81 10.03
CA GLY A 77 13.05 10.43 9.09
C GLY A 77 14.46 10.50 9.69
N TYR A 78 14.62 10.87 10.97
CA TYR A 78 15.90 10.85 11.69
C TYR A 78 15.95 9.68 12.68
N PHE A 79 16.96 8.84 12.56
CA PHE A 79 17.17 7.65 13.39
C PHE A 79 17.82 8.08 14.71
N GLY A 80 17.00 8.62 15.61
CA GLY A 80 17.43 9.05 16.94
C GLY A 80 17.40 7.94 18.00
N PRO A 81 17.65 8.29 19.28
CA PRO A 81 17.65 7.33 20.39
C PRO A 81 16.33 6.56 20.57
N LEU A 82 15.19 7.20 20.32
CA LEU A 82 13.87 6.54 20.41
C LEU A 82 13.70 5.45 19.36
N THR A 83 14.15 5.71 18.12
CA THR A 83 14.13 4.73 17.04
C THR A 83 15.10 3.58 17.33
N ASN A 84 16.29 3.86 17.85
CA ASN A 84 17.25 2.82 18.25
C ASN A 84 16.69 1.90 19.33
N LYS A 85 16.08 2.47 20.38
CA LYS A 85 15.40 1.70 21.42
C LYS A 85 14.28 0.81 20.85
N ALA A 86 13.49 1.32 19.90
CA ALA A 86 12.45 0.54 19.23
C ALA A 86 13.03 -0.60 18.39
N VAL A 87 14.15 -0.37 17.68
CA VAL A 87 14.86 -1.43 16.93
C VAL A 87 15.40 -2.52 17.86
N ILE A 88 15.96 -2.17 19.02
CA ILE A 88 16.43 -3.15 20.00
C ILE A 88 15.26 -4.03 20.51
N LYS A 89 14.13 -3.42 20.84
CA LYS A 89 12.90 -4.16 21.25
C LYS A 89 12.37 -5.06 20.13
N LEU A 90 12.42 -4.58 18.89
CA LEU A 90 12.05 -5.39 17.72
C LEU A 90 12.97 -6.62 17.63
N GLN A 91 14.28 -6.40 17.67
CA GLN A 91 15.27 -7.47 17.60
C GLN A 91 15.07 -8.49 18.73
N GLU A 92 14.87 -8.04 19.96
CA GLU A 92 14.55 -8.90 21.11
C GLU A 92 13.29 -9.74 20.87
N LYS A 93 12.20 -9.10 20.44
CA LYS A 93 10.91 -9.77 20.21
C LYS A 93 11.01 -10.87 19.15
N TYR A 94 11.80 -10.63 18.10
CA TYR A 94 11.92 -11.55 16.95
C TYR A 94 13.19 -12.43 17.00
N GLY A 95 13.91 -12.44 18.13
CA GLY A 95 15.05 -13.35 18.36
C GLY A 95 16.34 -12.97 17.64
N PHE A 96 16.49 -11.72 17.20
CA PHE A 96 17.72 -11.21 16.60
C PHE A 96 18.72 -10.70 17.65
N PRO A 97 20.02 -10.63 17.32
CA PRO A 97 20.99 -9.89 18.10
C PRO A 97 20.55 -8.43 18.29
N GLN A 98 20.56 -7.96 19.53
CA GLN A 98 20.09 -6.63 19.95
C GLN A 98 21.12 -5.53 19.64
N THR A 99 21.56 -5.43 18.38
CA THR A 99 22.59 -4.49 17.93
C THR A 99 22.09 -3.06 17.80
N GLY A 100 20.77 -2.85 17.73
CA GLY A 100 20.16 -1.56 17.40
C GLY A 100 20.40 -1.13 15.95
N VAL A 101 20.89 -2.03 15.09
CA VAL A 101 21.17 -1.83 13.68
C VAL A 101 20.22 -2.68 12.85
N ILE A 102 19.60 -2.08 11.84
CA ILE A 102 18.84 -2.81 10.81
C ILE A 102 19.82 -3.26 9.73
N ASP A 103 20.32 -4.48 9.86
CA ASP A 103 21.04 -5.18 8.80
C ASP A 103 20.07 -5.88 7.84
N ASP A 104 20.59 -6.63 6.87
CA ASP A 104 19.77 -7.29 5.85
C ASP A 104 18.76 -8.30 6.43
N SER A 105 19.10 -8.94 7.54
CA SER A 105 18.22 -9.92 8.19
C SER A 105 17.03 -9.24 8.84
N VAL A 106 17.30 -8.20 9.64
CA VAL A 106 16.24 -7.43 10.28
C VAL A 106 15.44 -6.64 9.24
N ARG A 107 16.09 -6.14 8.19
CA ARG A 107 15.45 -5.42 7.09
C ARG A 107 14.43 -6.28 6.38
N ASN A 108 14.78 -7.50 5.99
CA ASN A 108 13.85 -8.41 5.29
C ASN A 108 12.63 -8.79 6.15
N MET A 109 12.80 -8.82 7.48
CA MET A 109 11.69 -9.02 8.41
C MET A 109 10.75 -7.79 8.48
N VAL A 110 11.30 -6.57 8.54
CA VAL A 110 10.52 -5.33 8.61
C VAL A 110 9.91 -4.94 7.25
N PHE A 111 10.64 -5.21 6.18
CA PHE A 111 10.36 -4.81 4.81
C PHE A 111 10.39 -6.05 3.90
N PRO A 112 9.43 -6.97 4.04
CA PRO A 112 9.41 -8.18 3.24
C PRO A 112 9.20 -7.85 1.76
N CYS A 113 9.90 -8.57 0.90
CA CYS A 113 9.61 -8.57 -0.55
C CYS A 113 8.35 -9.39 -0.83
N MET A 114 7.20 -8.80 -0.55
CA MET A 114 5.90 -9.41 -0.83
C MET A 114 5.39 -9.03 -2.22
N THR A 115 4.59 -9.90 -2.80
CA THR A 115 3.77 -9.58 -3.97
C THR A 115 2.35 -9.30 -3.47
N VAL A 116 1.82 -8.13 -3.80
CA VAL A 116 0.40 -7.80 -3.62
C VAL A 116 -0.17 -7.60 -5.01
N ARG A 117 -1.37 -8.14 -5.25
CA ARG A 117 -2.07 -7.96 -6.51
C ARG A 117 -3.53 -7.61 -6.26
N VAL A 118 -4.00 -6.49 -6.78
CA VAL A 118 -5.42 -6.17 -6.87
C VAL A 118 -6.02 -7.06 -7.96
N THR A 119 -7.06 -7.82 -7.61
CA THR A 119 -7.71 -8.74 -8.55
C THR A 119 -9.11 -8.29 -8.93
N ASN A 120 -9.73 -7.39 -8.15
CA ASN A 120 -11.00 -6.77 -8.48
C ASN A 120 -11.22 -5.45 -7.70
N PRO A 121 -11.81 -4.40 -8.29
CA PRO A 121 -11.88 -4.15 -9.74
C PRO A 121 -10.48 -4.12 -10.36
N ASN A 122 -10.35 -4.64 -11.57
CA ASN A 122 -9.06 -4.72 -12.26
C ASN A 122 -9.06 -4.08 -13.66
N GLY A 123 -10.18 -3.48 -14.07
CA GLY A 123 -10.27 -2.63 -15.24
C GLY A 123 -11.51 -2.85 -16.09
N GLY A 124 -12.05 -1.76 -16.64
CA GLY A 124 -13.20 -1.79 -17.55
C GLY A 124 -14.57 -1.94 -16.87
N GLU A 125 -14.62 -2.19 -15.57
CA GLU A 125 -15.88 -2.21 -14.83
C GLU A 125 -16.53 -0.83 -14.79
N THR A 126 -17.84 -0.80 -14.58
CA THR A 126 -18.61 0.44 -14.42
C THR A 126 -19.56 0.29 -13.26
N PHE A 127 -19.45 1.21 -12.30
CA PHE A 127 -20.31 1.29 -11.13
C PHE A 127 -21.05 2.63 -11.12
N LYS A 128 -22.08 2.73 -10.31
CA LYS A 128 -22.75 3.98 -9.95
C LYS A 128 -22.49 4.28 -8.49
N VAL A 129 -22.54 5.56 -8.12
CA VAL A 129 -22.58 5.93 -6.70
C VAL A 129 -23.72 5.19 -5.99
N ARG A 130 -23.47 4.80 -4.74
CA ARG A 130 -24.31 3.94 -3.89
C ARG A 130 -24.36 2.47 -4.29
N ASP A 131 -23.76 2.06 -5.41
CA ASP A 131 -23.55 0.65 -5.67
C ASP A 131 -22.58 0.07 -4.63
N THR A 132 -22.72 -1.23 -4.39
CA THR A 132 -21.75 -1.98 -3.59
C THR A 132 -20.85 -2.76 -4.51
N MET A 133 -19.55 -2.47 -4.46
CA MET A 133 -18.53 -3.22 -5.20
C MET A 133 -17.77 -4.15 -4.26
N THR A 134 -17.32 -5.29 -4.80
CA THR A 134 -16.37 -6.16 -4.12
C THR A 134 -14.97 -5.72 -4.50
N ILE A 135 -14.10 -5.52 -3.52
CA ILE A 135 -12.67 -5.29 -3.73
C ILE A 135 -11.93 -6.55 -3.30
N SER A 136 -11.14 -7.12 -4.20
CA SER A 136 -10.41 -8.38 -4.01
C SER A 136 -8.93 -8.20 -4.30
N TYR A 137 -8.10 -8.92 -3.57
CA TYR A 137 -6.65 -8.87 -3.71
C TYR A 137 -5.99 -10.17 -3.28
N GLU A 138 -4.84 -10.45 -3.87
CA GLU A 138 -3.98 -11.60 -3.57
C GLU A 138 -2.66 -11.12 -2.96
N ILE A 139 -2.19 -11.81 -1.93
CA ILE A 139 -0.92 -11.50 -1.28
C ILE A 139 -0.08 -12.76 -1.15
N GLN A 140 1.16 -12.66 -1.61
CA GLN A 140 2.17 -13.69 -1.42
C GLN A 140 3.31 -13.13 -0.56
N MET A 141 3.49 -13.72 0.62
CA MET A 141 4.55 -13.34 1.55
C MET A 141 5.76 -14.26 1.40
N PRO A 142 6.98 -13.72 1.32
CA PRO A 142 8.17 -14.53 1.52
C PRO A 142 8.28 -14.91 3.00
N ALA A 143 8.91 -16.03 3.28
CA ALA A 143 9.47 -16.29 4.58
C ALA A 143 10.98 -16.49 4.44
N TYR A 144 11.68 -16.24 5.54
CA TYR A 144 13.12 -16.20 5.55
C TYR A 144 13.62 -17.24 6.57
N GLU A 145 14.49 -18.16 6.15
CA GLU A 145 15.20 -19.02 7.08
C GLU A 145 16.59 -18.43 7.38
N ILE A 146 16.95 -18.33 8.66
CA ILE A 146 18.32 -18.09 9.10
C ILE A 146 19.01 -19.45 9.24
N LEU A 147 20.01 -19.71 8.38
CA LEU A 147 20.89 -20.87 8.55
C LEU A 147 21.73 -20.74 9.85
N GLN A 148 21.79 -21.83 10.62
CA GLN A 148 22.30 -21.90 12.00
C GLN A 148 23.85 -22.12 12.09
N PRO A 149 24.47 -22.07 13.31
CA PRO A 149 25.81 -21.52 13.52
C PRO A 149 26.97 -22.38 13.03
N GLY A 150 28.04 -21.71 12.59
CA GLY A 150 29.22 -22.29 11.93
C GLY A 150 29.57 -21.60 10.60
N GLN A 151 28.67 -20.74 10.10
CA GLN A 151 28.92 -19.84 8.98
C GLN A 151 29.21 -18.42 9.50
N PRO A 152 30.12 -17.65 8.89
CA PRO A 152 30.51 -16.32 9.37
C PRO A 152 29.36 -15.30 9.43
N GLN A 153 28.27 -15.54 8.68
CA GLN A 153 27.07 -14.71 8.63
C GLN A 153 25.83 -15.59 8.42
N PRO A 154 24.67 -15.23 9.02
CA PRO A 154 23.39 -15.88 8.70
C PRO A 154 23.08 -15.65 7.22
N MET A 155 23.04 -16.74 6.43
CA MET A 155 22.52 -16.65 5.07
C MET A 155 21.00 -16.70 5.12
N ILE A 156 20.35 -15.69 4.55
CA ILE A 156 18.90 -15.60 4.45
C ILE A 156 18.48 -16.30 3.16
N GLN A 157 17.74 -17.39 3.27
CA GLN A 157 17.08 -17.99 2.10
C GLN A 157 15.61 -17.57 2.06
N GLN A 158 15.17 -17.06 0.91
CA GLN A 158 13.75 -16.87 0.62
C GLN A 158 13.10 -18.23 0.39
N ILE A 159 12.06 -18.52 1.17
CA ILE A 159 11.32 -19.78 1.14
C ILE A 159 9.84 -19.41 1.14
N SER A 160 9.04 -20.02 0.25
CA SER A 160 7.58 -19.81 0.27
C SER A 160 6.97 -20.42 1.53
N GLN A 161 5.83 -19.88 1.97
CA GLN A 161 5.08 -20.44 3.12
C GLN A 161 4.74 -21.92 2.91
N GLU A 162 4.34 -22.30 1.70
CA GLU A 162 4.04 -23.69 1.35
C GLU A 162 5.25 -24.61 1.51
N LYS A 163 6.45 -24.14 1.14
CA LYS A 163 7.69 -24.90 1.29
C LYS A 163 8.06 -25.07 2.77
N ILE A 164 7.81 -24.06 3.61
CA ILE A 164 7.97 -24.16 5.08
C ILE A 164 7.03 -25.18 5.70
N GLU A 165 5.75 -25.17 5.31
CA GLU A 165 4.75 -26.09 5.90
C GLU A 165 5.07 -27.56 5.60
N LYS A 166 5.87 -27.82 4.56
CA LYS A 166 6.36 -29.16 4.19
C LYS A 166 7.76 -29.48 4.72
N MET A 167 8.45 -28.55 5.38
CA MET A 167 9.79 -28.75 5.94
C MET A 167 9.75 -29.35 7.35
N THR A 168 10.59 -30.36 7.60
CA THR A 168 10.87 -30.85 8.95
C THR A 168 12.00 -30.02 9.56
N LEU A 169 11.65 -29.01 10.35
CA LEU A 169 12.63 -28.11 10.97
C LEU A 169 13.27 -28.78 12.19
N THR A 170 14.60 -28.75 12.27
CA THR A 170 15.34 -29.26 13.44
C THR A 170 15.22 -28.31 14.63
N TYR A 171 15.01 -27.00 14.40
CA TYR A 171 14.83 -26.00 15.45
C TYR A 171 13.73 -24.97 15.11
N PRO A 172 12.85 -24.62 16.05
CA PRO A 172 11.71 -23.72 15.80
C PRO A 172 12.09 -22.25 15.53
N ASN A 173 13.27 -21.81 15.96
CA ASN A 173 13.69 -20.40 15.89
C ASN A 173 14.47 -20.04 14.60
N GLN A 174 14.43 -20.88 13.57
CA GLN A 174 15.14 -20.64 12.30
C GLN A 174 14.33 -19.83 11.30
N ILE A 175 13.01 -19.81 11.43
CA ILE A 175 12.13 -19.11 10.50
C ILE A 175 11.86 -17.71 11.00
N VAL A 176 12.39 -16.73 10.28
CA VAL A 176 12.02 -15.33 10.40
C VAL A 176 10.79 -15.09 9.54
N ARG A 177 9.68 -14.82 10.23
CA ARG A 177 8.46 -14.36 9.57
C ARG A 177 8.47 -12.83 9.48
N PRO A 178 7.95 -12.26 8.38
CA PRO A 178 7.80 -10.82 8.31
C PRO A 178 6.91 -10.29 9.42
N MET A 179 7.18 -9.07 9.88
CA MET A 179 6.30 -8.40 10.83
C MET A 179 4.91 -8.20 10.22
N PRO A 180 3.82 -8.39 11.00
CA PRO A 180 2.50 -7.95 10.58
C PRO A 180 2.50 -6.45 10.27
N GLN A 181 1.82 -6.07 9.20
CA GLN A 181 1.73 -4.67 8.75
C GLN A 181 0.28 -4.28 8.48
N VAL A 182 0.02 -2.99 8.52
CA VAL A 182 -1.24 -2.39 8.04
C VAL A 182 -0.99 -1.84 6.65
N LEU A 183 -1.89 -2.18 5.71
CA LEU A 183 -1.91 -1.64 4.36
C LEU A 183 -3.12 -0.71 4.18
N SER A 184 -2.95 0.32 3.37
CA SER A 184 -4.00 1.24 2.97
C SER A 184 -4.59 0.79 1.64
N VAL A 185 -5.92 0.69 1.57
CA VAL A 185 -6.66 0.50 0.33
C VAL A 185 -7.36 1.82 0.00
N ASP A 186 -7.02 2.36 -1.16
CA ASP A 186 -7.45 3.68 -1.61
C ASP A 186 -8.08 3.59 -3.01
N LEU A 187 -9.07 4.43 -3.27
CA LEU A 187 -9.55 4.72 -4.61
C LEU A 187 -8.76 5.90 -5.15
N VAL A 188 -8.12 5.76 -6.32
CA VAL A 188 -7.33 6.83 -6.93
C VAL A 188 -7.86 7.17 -8.31
N GLU A 189 -8.00 8.46 -8.60
CA GLU A 189 -8.33 8.94 -9.93
C GLU A 189 -7.04 9.23 -10.69
N THR A 190 -6.82 8.50 -11.79
CA THR A 190 -5.65 8.69 -12.66
C THR A 190 -5.99 9.70 -13.75
N GLY A 191 -5.09 10.64 -14.04
CA GLY A 191 -5.21 11.53 -15.20
C GLY A 191 -5.80 12.93 -14.97
N LEU A 192 -6.10 13.36 -13.74
CA LEU A 192 -6.35 14.78 -13.44
C LEU A 192 -5.02 15.55 -13.38
N ALA A 193 -4.39 15.78 -14.54
CA ALA A 193 -3.40 16.84 -14.67
C ALA A 193 -4.12 18.19 -14.65
N LEU A 194 -4.34 18.75 -13.46
CA LEU A 194 -4.62 20.17 -13.36
C LEU A 194 -3.34 20.89 -13.77
N THR A 195 -3.24 21.22 -15.06
CA THR A 195 -2.17 22.08 -15.56
C THR A 195 -2.38 23.47 -14.97
N LYS A 196 -1.77 23.73 -13.81
CA LYS A 196 -1.82 25.04 -13.17
C LYS A 196 -0.80 25.92 -13.88
N CYS A 197 -1.24 26.62 -14.91
CA CYS A 197 -0.44 27.69 -15.49
C CYS A 197 -0.68 28.96 -14.68
N VAL A 198 0.33 29.42 -13.94
CA VAL A 198 0.27 30.73 -13.28
C VAL A 198 0.27 31.78 -14.39
N GLN A 199 -0.83 32.55 -14.50
CA GLN A 199 -0.89 33.72 -15.36
C GLN A 199 -0.01 34.81 -14.73
N VAL A 200 1.21 34.97 -15.22
CA VAL A 200 2.04 36.12 -14.85
C VAL A 200 1.47 37.32 -15.60
N GLN A 201 0.78 38.21 -14.91
CA GLN A 201 0.34 39.48 -15.49
C GLN A 201 1.57 40.34 -15.77
N CYS A 202 1.96 40.44 -17.04
CA CYS A 202 3.07 41.23 -17.51
C CYS A 202 2.53 42.46 -18.26
N PRO A 203 2.75 43.68 -17.75
CA PRO A 203 2.20 44.89 -18.36
C PRO A 203 2.94 45.38 -19.63
N GLN A 204 4.09 44.81 -19.99
CA GLN A 204 4.85 45.20 -21.20
C GLN A 204 5.58 43.99 -21.81
N ALA A 205 5.54 43.86 -23.14
CA ALA A 205 6.13 42.77 -23.93
C ALA A 205 7.66 42.93 -24.12
N PRO A 206 8.43 41.83 -24.34
CA PRO A 206 7.99 40.44 -24.52
C PRO A 206 7.94 39.62 -23.21
N CYS A 207 6.84 38.89 -23.00
CA CYS A 207 6.70 37.98 -21.86
C CYS A 207 7.61 36.74 -22.00
N PRO A 208 8.23 36.26 -20.91
CA PRO A 208 8.86 34.95 -20.90
C PRO A 208 7.81 33.83 -21.08
N PRO A 209 8.21 32.65 -21.62
CA PRO A 209 7.29 31.54 -21.84
C PRO A 209 6.60 31.11 -20.54
N GLN A 210 5.29 30.88 -20.64
CA GLN A 210 4.44 30.49 -19.52
C GLN A 210 4.95 29.19 -18.90
N LYS A 211 5.34 29.24 -17.63
CA LYS A 211 5.78 28.04 -16.88
C LYS A 211 4.54 27.30 -16.37
N CYS A 212 4.04 26.36 -17.16
CA CYS A 212 2.99 25.45 -16.73
C CYS A 212 3.63 24.29 -15.94
N ILE A 213 3.10 24.00 -14.75
CA ILE A 213 3.46 22.82 -13.98
C ILE A 213 2.35 21.80 -14.23
N SER A 214 2.69 20.63 -14.77
CA SER A 214 1.77 19.49 -14.85
C SER A 214 1.81 18.75 -13.51
N GLU A 215 1.15 19.29 -12.49
CA GLU A 215 0.82 18.50 -11.32
C GLU A 215 -0.39 17.64 -11.67
N GLY A 216 -0.14 16.37 -12.00
CA GLY A 216 -1.16 15.33 -11.94
C GLY A 216 -1.60 15.17 -10.49
N SER A 217 -2.48 16.05 -10.00
CA SER A 217 -3.09 15.90 -8.68
C SER A 217 -3.99 14.67 -8.75
N ARG A 218 -3.42 13.49 -8.46
CA ARG A 218 -4.19 12.27 -8.20
C ARG A 218 -5.10 12.57 -7.03
N VAL A 219 -6.42 12.53 -7.25
CA VAL A 219 -7.38 12.59 -6.15
C VAL A 219 -7.43 11.20 -5.53
N ILE A 220 -7.25 11.13 -4.21
CA ILE A 220 -7.11 9.89 -3.46
C ILE A 220 -8.19 9.87 -2.40
N PHE A 221 -9.04 8.85 -2.44
CA PHE A 221 -10.07 8.60 -1.45
C PHE A 221 -9.71 7.36 -0.67
N HIS A 222 -9.45 7.52 0.62
CA HIS A 222 -9.19 6.37 1.48
C HIS A 222 -10.46 5.54 1.65
N ILE A 223 -10.37 4.23 1.36
CA ILE A 223 -11.47 3.30 1.55
C ILE A 223 -11.39 2.70 2.95
N ARG A 224 -10.27 2.00 3.23
CA ARG A 224 -10.03 1.37 4.52
C ARG A 224 -8.58 0.91 4.66
N ASN A 225 -8.23 0.56 5.90
CA ASN A 225 -7.04 -0.22 6.19
C ASN A 225 -7.35 -1.73 6.20
N ILE A 226 -6.37 -2.53 5.79
CA ILE A 226 -6.37 -3.99 5.92
C ILE A 226 -5.12 -4.45 6.69
N SER A 227 -5.24 -5.55 7.42
CA SER A 227 -4.13 -6.12 8.19
C SER A 227 -3.47 -7.26 7.43
N LEU A 228 -2.18 -7.10 7.17
CA LEU A 228 -1.32 -8.14 6.65
C LEU A 228 -0.79 -9.00 7.81
N SER A 229 -1.09 -10.30 7.79
CA SER A 229 -0.52 -11.26 8.75
C SER A 229 0.87 -11.72 8.32
N GLU A 230 1.56 -12.42 9.23
CA GLU A 230 2.87 -13.04 8.99
C GLU A 230 2.86 -14.10 7.87
N LYS A 231 1.69 -14.66 7.53
CA LYS A 231 1.52 -15.64 6.45
C LYS A 231 1.07 -15.01 5.13
N GLY A 232 0.68 -13.74 5.14
CA GLY A 232 -0.07 -13.12 4.05
C GLY A 232 -1.54 -13.50 4.13
N ASN A 233 -2.41 -12.55 3.84
CA ASN A 233 -3.86 -12.78 3.80
C ASN A 233 -4.40 -12.22 2.49
N SER A 234 -4.49 -13.04 1.45
CA SER A 234 -5.37 -12.73 0.32
C SER A 234 -6.81 -12.61 0.82
N GLY A 235 -7.62 -11.81 0.16
CA GLY A 235 -8.98 -11.62 0.62
C GLY A 235 -9.82 -10.72 -0.26
N SER A 236 -11.05 -10.53 0.18
CA SER A 236 -11.98 -9.59 -0.43
C SER A 236 -12.87 -8.96 0.63
N PHE A 237 -13.38 -7.78 0.33
CA PHE A 237 -14.39 -7.09 1.12
C PHE A 237 -15.31 -6.29 0.22
N THR A 238 -16.50 -5.98 0.70
CA THR A 238 -17.43 -5.10 -0.01
C THR A 238 -17.29 -3.65 0.46
N TRP A 239 -17.48 -2.73 -0.47
CA TRP A 239 -17.48 -1.29 -0.22
C TRP A 239 -18.62 -0.63 -0.99
N THR A 240 -19.45 0.15 -0.29
CA THR A 240 -20.52 0.93 -0.90
C THR A 240 -19.98 2.31 -1.29
N ILE A 241 -20.09 2.64 -2.58
CA ILE A 241 -19.51 3.86 -3.15
C ILE A 241 -20.27 5.08 -2.60
N PRO A 242 -19.61 6.03 -1.90
CA PRO A 242 -20.26 7.24 -1.44
C PRO A 242 -20.78 8.10 -2.60
N GLY A 243 -21.91 8.79 -2.38
CA GLY A 243 -22.47 9.74 -3.35
C GLY A 243 -21.58 10.96 -3.65
N SER A 244 -20.57 11.20 -2.81
CA SER A 244 -19.61 12.30 -2.94
C SER A 244 -18.43 11.99 -3.86
N ILE A 245 -18.26 10.74 -4.32
CA ILE A 245 -17.21 10.39 -5.27
C ILE A 245 -17.61 10.97 -6.63
N PRO A 246 -16.80 11.85 -7.25
CA PRO A 246 -17.11 12.43 -8.54
C PRO A 246 -17.27 11.37 -9.65
N GLU A 247 -18.03 11.70 -10.68
CA GLU A 247 -18.06 10.87 -11.88
C GLU A 247 -16.70 10.91 -12.60
N SER A 248 -16.15 9.73 -12.90
CA SER A 248 -14.92 9.58 -13.67
C SER A 248 -14.81 8.17 -14.26
N SER A 249 -14.04 8.05 -15.35
CA SER A 249 -13.74 6.77 -16.02
C SER A 249 -12.35 6.22 -15.69
N ASN A 250 -11.58 6.93 -14.87
CA ASN A 250 -10.14 6.67 -14.69
C ASN A 250 -9.79 6.27 -13.25
N TYR A 251 -10.74 5.69 -12.52
CA TYR A 251 -10.50 5.21 -11.18
C TYR A 251 -9.69 3.92 -11.18
N LYS A 252 -8.81 3.76 -10.20
CA LYS A 252 -8.10 2.53 -9.88
C LYS A 252 -8.21 2.26 -8.38
N ILE A 253 -8.22 1.00 -7.99
CA ILE A 253 -7.93 0.62 -6.61
C ILE A 253 -6.42 0.58 -6.45
N ARG A 254 -5.94 1.13 -5.34
CA ARG A 254 -4.54 1.16 -4.99
C ARG A 254 -4.35 0.53 -3.63
N ILE A 255 -3.39 -0.37 -3.50
CA ILE A 255 -2.95 -0.89 -2.22
C ILE A 255 -1.54 -0.36 -1.94
N SER A 256 -1.36 0.27 -0.79
CA SER A 256 -0.08 0.83 -0.37
C SER A 256 0.28 0.43 1.05
N SER A 257 1.58 0.54 1.38
CA SER A 257 2.08 0.33 2.75
C SER A 257 1.41 1.28 3.75
N GLY A 258 1.45 0.97 5.05
CA GLY A 258 1.14 1.91 6.13
C GLY A 258 -0.31 2.42 6.22
N LYS A 259 -0.51 3.40 7.09
CA LYS A 259 -1.76 4.18 7.20
C LYS A 259 -1.62 5.47 6.40
N PRO A 260 -2.71 6.03 5.84
CA PRO A 260 -2.66 7.39 5.30
C PRO A 260 -2.32 8.37 6.43
N TYR A 261 -1.49 9.38 6.13
CA TYR A 261 -1.24 10.49 7.05
C TYR A 261 -1.51 11.81 6.33
N ILE A 262 -1.90 12.82 7.12
CA ILE A 262 -2.14 14.16 6.61
C ILE A 262 -0.83 14.92 6.76
N GLU A 263 -0.25 15.35 5.64
CA GLU A 263 0.83 16.33 5.69
C GLU A 263 0.20 17.73 5.68
N LEU A 264 0.45 18.47 6.77
CA LEU A 264 0.01 19.84 6.91
C LEU A 264 1.01 20.76 6.19
N ASN A 265 0.72 21.11 4.94
CA ASN A 265 1.52 22.04 4.17
C ASN A 265 0.88 23.44 4.15
N PRO A 266 1.67 24.53 4.12
CA PRO A 266 1.16 25.91 4.07
C PRO A 266 0.24 26.21 2.87
N GLY A 267 0.30 25.39 1.81
CA GLY A 267 -0.51 25.51 0.59
C GLY A 267 -1.76 24.63 0.54
N GLY A 268 -2.09 23.90 1.63
CA GLY A 268 -3.22 22.99 1.71
C GLY A 268 -2.81 21.64 2.32
N SER A 269 -3.75 21.02 3.05
CA SER A 269 -3.54 19.69 3.61
C SER A 269 -3.67 18.64 2.51
N SER A 270 -2.61 17.88 2.27
CA SER A 270 -2.65 16.75 1.34
C SER A 270 -2.76 15.46 2.13
N ILE A 271 -3.75 14.63 1.80
CA ILE A 271 -3.74 13.22 2.22
C ILE A 271 -2.65 12.57 1.37
N LEU A 272 -1.47 12.38 1.96
CA LEU A 272 -0.43 11.63 1.32
C LEU A 272 -0.65 10.18 1.69
N PRO A 273 -1.02 9.34 0.72
CA PRO A 273 -1.12 7.94 1.00
C PRO A 273 0.32 7.47 1.27
N SER A 274 0.49 6.59 2.25
CA SER A 274 1.80 6.07 2.62
C SER A 274 2.60 5.65 1.40
N TRP A 275 3.63 6.44 1.14
CA TRP A 275 4.94 6.19 0.54
C TRP A 275 5.13 5.16 -0.58
N TYR A 276 4.54 3.97 -0.50
CA TYR A 276 4.77 2.89 -1.46
C TYR A 276 3.49 2.19 -1.88
N VAL A 277 3.21 2.31 -3.17
CA VAL A 277 2.19 1.56 -3.88
C VAL A 277 2.74 0.15 -4.08
N PHE A 278 2.08 -0.85 -3.49
CA PHE A 278 2.37 -2.24 -3.78
C PHE A 278 1.75 -2.65 -5.11
N ASP A 279 0.51 -2.22 -5.32
CA ASP A 279 -0.19 -2.48 -6.58
C ASP A 279 -1.31 -1.48 -6.83
N GLU A 280 -1.68 -1.34 -8.10
CA GLU A 280 -2.88 -0.64 -8.57
C GLU A 280 -3.63 -1.59 -9.52
N SER A 281 -4.96 -1.45 -9.61
CA SER A 281 -5.74 -2.12 -10.66
C SER A 281 -5.04 -2.00 -12.02
N ASP A 282 -4.95 -3.09 -12.78
CA ASP A 282 -4.22 -3.16 -14.05
C ASP A 282 -4.70 -2.06 -15.02
N ALA A 283 -6.02 -1.90 -15.13
CA ALA A 283 -6.66 -0.81 -15.89
C ALA A 283 -7.65 0.00 -15.05
N GLY A 284 -8.03 1.17 -15.58
CA GLY A 284 -9.02 2.05 -14.96
C GLY A 284 -10.44 1.50 -15.09
N PHE A 285 -11.30 1.86 -14.13
CA PHE A 285 -12.74 1.58 -14.14
C PHE A 285 -13.54 2.86 -13.89
N SER A 286 -14.84 2.80 -14.18
CA SER A 286 -15.73 3.96 -14.13
C SER A 286 -16.64 3.97 -12.91
N ILE A 287 -16.86 5.16 -12.34
CA ILE A 287 -17.92 5.42 -11.35
C ILE A 287 -18.79 6.56 -11.90
N LEU A 288 -20.10 6.32 -11.99
CA LEU A 288 -21.07 7.22 -12.61
C LEU A 288 -22.05 7.82 -11.59
N GLY A 289 -22.65 8.96 -11.93
CA GLY A 289 -23.69 9.62 -11.12
C GLY A 289 -23.16 10.39 -9.91
N GLY A 290 -21.84 10.50 -9.80
CA GLY A 290 -21.15 11.30 -8.79
C GLY A 290 -21.14 12.78 -9.17
N GLN A 291 -21.52 13.65 -8.24
CA GLN A 291 -21.40 15.09 -8.44
C GLN A 291 -20.25 15.61 -7.58
N LEU A 292 -19.37 16.43 -8.16
CA LEU A 292 -18.51 17.30 -7.35
C LEU A 292 -19.42 18.07 -6.39
N PRO A 293 -19.06 18.22 -5.10
CA PRO A 293 -19.84 19.04 -4.20
C PRO A 293 -20.01 20.40 -4.87
N THR A 294 -21.25 20.72 -5.27
CA THR A 294 -21.56 22.06 -5.74
C THR A 294 -21.20 22.96 -4.56
N PRO A 295 -20.35 23.97 -4.73
CA PRO A 295 -20.11 24.93 -3.66
C PRO A 295 -21.45 25.58 -3.37
N SER A 296 -22.12 25.06 -2.36
CA SER A 296 -23.39 25.58 -1.93
C SER A 296 -23.04 26.90 -1.26
N ILE A 297 -23.26 28.01 -1.96
CA ILE A 297 -23.30 29.35 -1.37
C ILE A 297 -24.61 29.50 -0.59
N THR A 298 -24.99 28.46 0.14
CA THR A 298 -25.97 28.56 1.20
C THR A 298 -25.13 28.94 2.42
N PRO A 299 -25.33 30.11 3.05
CA PRO A 299 -24.68 30.37 4.32
C PRO A 299 -25.01 29.17 5.21
N LEU A 300 -23.98 28.40 5.59
CA LEU A 300 -24.16 27.24 6.46
C LEU A 300 -24.96 27.72 7.67
N PRO A 301 -26.11 27.10 7.99
CA PRO A 301 -26.60 27.13 9.35
C PRO A 301 -25.43 26.64 10.20
N LEU A 302 -25.03 27.47 11.16
CA LEU A 302 -23.95 27.14 12.08
C LEU A 302 -24.36 25.85 12.81
N ASP A 303 -23.87 24.71 12.33
CA ASP A 303 -24.09 23.40 12.97
C ASP A 303 -23.71 23.57 14.43
N GLN A 304 -24.63 23.28 15.35
CA GLN A 304 -24.40 23.44 16.78
C GLN A 304 -23.13 22.69 17.21
N ASP A 305 -22.82 21.59 16.54
CA ASP A 305 -21.60 20.80 16.73
C ASP A 305 -20.34 21.57 16.30
N ILE A 306 -20.37 22.32 15.20
CA ILE A 306 -19.24 23.16 14.75
C ILE A 306 -19.06 24.37 15.68
N ALA A 307 -20.15 24.97 16.16
CA ALA A 307 -20.10 26.03 17.17
C ALA A 307 -19.49 25.52 18.49
N GLN A 308 -19.90 24.33 18.91
CA GLN A 308 -19.40 23.67 20.12
C GLN A 308 -17.92 23.32 19.97
N LEU A 309 -17.52 22.71 18.86
CA LEU A 309 -16.10 22.44 18.54
C LEU A 309 -15.26 23.73 18.51
N ARG A 310 -15.76 24.82 17.91
CA ARG A 310 -15.05 26.12 17.91
C ARG A 310 -14.91 26.71 19.32
N ALA A 311 -15.95 26.58 20.15
CA ALA A 311 -15.93 27.04 21.53
C ALA A 311 -14.94 26.21 22.37
N GLU A 312 -14.91 24.89 22.18
CA GLU A 312 -13.97 23.99 22.85
C GLU A 312 -12.52 24.28 22.42
N ILE A 313 -12.25 24.44 21.12
CA ILE A 313 -10.92 24.80 20.61
C ILE A 313 -10.48 26.17 21.15
N SER A 314 -11.36 27.16 21.17
CA SER A 314 -11.04 28.50 21.72
C SER A 314 -10.76 28.44 23.22
N SER A 315 -11.52 27.64 23.97
CA SER A 315 -11.29 27.38 25.40
C SER A 315 -9.94 26.71 25.64
N MET A 316 -9.59 25.71 24.82
CA MET A 316 -8.30 25.04 24.88
C MET A 316 -7.13 26.00 24.56
N MET A 317 -7.25 26.84 23.52
CA MET A 317 -6.21 27.81 23.20
C MET A 317 -6.02 28.84 24.30
N LYS A 318 -7.10 29.30 24.95
CA LYS A 318 -7.00 30.22 26.08
C LYS A 318 -6.26 29.58 27.26
N LYS A 319 -6.57 28.32 27.61
CA LYS A 319 -5.85 27.57 28.65
C LYS A 319 -4.37 27.40 28.31
N LEU A 320 -4.06 27.13 27.05
CA LEU A 320 -2.67 27.02 26.58
C LEU A 320 -1.92 28.34 26.75
N GLN A 321 -2.55 29.46 26.39
CA GLN A 321 -1.96 30.79 26.57
C GLN A 321 -1.72 31.12 28.04
N GLU A 322 -2.67 30.81 28.93
CA GLU A 322 -2.52 31.01 30.38
C GLU A 322 -1.39 30.15 30.96
N MET A 323 -1.22 28.92 30.48
CA MET A 323 -0.07 28.08 30.87
C MET A 323 1.24 28.67 30.37
N MET A 324 1.30 29.15 29.13
CA MET A 324 2.49 29.79 28.58
C MET A 324 2.86 31.07 29.34
N ASP A 325 1.88 31.89 29.72
CA ASP A 325 2.11 33.08 30.53
C ASP A 325 2.60 32.74 31.94
N ARG A 326 2.06 31.68 32.54
CA ARG A 326 2.56 31.15 33.82
C ARG A 326 4.00 30.65 33.69
N LEU A 327 4.31 29.94 32.60
CA LEU A 327 5.66 29.45 32.33
C LEU A 327 6.64 30.62 32.15
N ASN A 328 6.29 31.63 31.36
CA ASN A 328 7.09 32.84 31.17
C ASN A 328 7.32 33.61 32.48
N LYS A 329 6.33 33.66 33.38
CA LYS A 329 6.50 34.26 34.71
C LYS A 329 7.40 33.45 35.65
N LEU A 330 7.47 32.13 35.47
CA LEU A 330 8.39 31.27 36.21
C LEU A 330 9.81 31.33 35.66
N ILE A 331 9.96 31.53 34.35
CA ILE A 331 11.26 31.65 33.67
C ILE A 331 11.91 33.03 33.92
N ASN A 332 11.10 34.10 34.05
CA ASN A 332 11.58 35.47 34.27
C ASN A 332 11.60 35.88 35.76
N ARG A 333 11.69 34.92 36.68
CA ARG A 333 11.97 35.11 38.11
C ARG A 333 13.33 34.53 38.44
#